data_AF-A0A3L8PSI6-F1
#
_entry.id   AF-A0A3L8PSI6-F1
#
_cell.length_a   1.000
_cell.length_b   1.000
_cell.length_c   1.000
_cell.angle_alpha   90.00
_cell.angle_beta   90.00
_cell.angle_gamma   90.00
#
_symmetry.space_group_name_H-M   'P 1'
#
loop_
_entity.id
_entity.type
_entity.pdbx_description
1 polymer ?
#
loop_
_entity_poly.entity_id
_entity_poly.type
_entity_poly.pdbx_seq_one_letter_code
_entity_poly.pdbx_strand_id
1 'polypeptide(L)'
;MTKPEITLQAAVMSFDEAMQHWIATNPVYQHCLKAIQKSFPVANQDIKQLYLLLTDAIYINDGLLFDYCLCKALHQYQALIHEGELVAYTGFNEALFGHAEAALDSCVINDPKGGSWSIDSGKNFRDWLDEKPCRFMLLEQWELEVSVIRHKKVTLQ
;
A
#
# COMPACT_ATOMS: atom_id res chain seq x y z
N MET A 1 -3.96 -1.29 21.88
CA MET A 1 -4.46 -1.33 20.49
C MET A 1 -4.11 -2.69 19.92
N THR A 2 -5.10 -3.42 19.39
CA THR A 2 -4.89 -4.64 18.60
C THR A 2 -4.16 -4.27 17.30
N LYS A 3 -3.20 -5.09 16.84
CA LYS A 3 -2.61 -4.90 15.49
C LYS A 3 -3.75 -4.99 14.46
N PRO A 4 -3.75 -4.14 13.41
CA PRO A 4 -4.77 -4.20 12.37
C PRO A 4 -4.71 -5.55 11.65
N GLU A 5 -5.87 -6.06 11.24
CA GLU A 5 -5.96 -7.33 10.53
C GLU A 5 -5.61 -7.12 9.05
N ILE A 6 -4.79 -8.01 8.47
CA ILE A 6 -4.45 -7.96 7.05
C ILE A 6 -5.15 -9.14 6.37
N THR A 7 -5.92 -8.83 5.34
CA THR A 7 -6.62 -9.82 4.52
C THR A 7 -6.32 -9.60 3.05
N LEU A 8 -6.54 -10.64 2.24
CA LEU A 8 -6.36 -10.58 0.79
C LEU A 8 -7.71 -10.73 0.09
N GLN A 9 -7.88 -9.99 -0.99
CA GLN A 9 -8.95 -10.17 -1.96
C GLN A 9 -8.37 -10.27 -3.37
N ALA A 10 -9.20 -10.72 -4.31
CA ALA A 10 -8.83 -10.78 -5.71
C ALA A 10 -8.42 -9.39 -6.23
N ALA A 11 -7.22 -9.28 -6.81
CA ALA A 11 -6.83 -8.09 -7.56
C ALA A 11 -7.60 -8.06 -8.88
N VAL A 12 -8.36 -6.99 -9.12
CA VAL A 12 -9.19 -6.88 -10.34
C VAL A 12 -8.95 -5.57 -11.08
N MET A 13 -8.42 -4.55 -10.43
CA MET A 13 -8.22 -3.24 -11.02
C MET A 13 -6.81 -3.07 -11.60
N SER A 14 -6.73 -2.35 -12.70
CA SER A 14 -5.52 -1.66 -13.12
C SER A 14 -5.27 -0.42 -12.24
N PHE A 15 -4.06 0.13 -12.31
CA PHE A 15 -3.74 1.39 -11.62
C PHE A 15 -4.72 2.52 -11.97
N ASP A 16 -5.05 2.68 -13.25
CA ASP A 16 -5.93 3.74 -13.71
C ASP A 16 -7.36 3.56 -13.17
N GLU A 17 -7.86 2.31 -13.12
CA GLU A 17 -9.17 1.99 -12.53
C GLU A 17 -9.18 2.23 -11.02
N ALA A 18 -8.14 1.79 -10.31
CA ALA A 18 -8.00 2.01 -8.87
C ALA A 18 -7.96 3.52 -8.54
N MET A 19 -7.22 4.31 -9.33
CA MET A 19 -7.16 5.76 -9.15
C MET A 19 -8.49 6.45 -9.47
N GLN A 20 -9.21 6.02 -10.51
CA GLN A 20 -10.54 6.54 -10.83
C GLN A 20 -11.53 6.23 -9.71
N HIS A 21 -11.52 4.99 -9.20
CA HIS A 21 -12.33 4.59 -8.07
C HIS A 21 -12.01 5.43 -6.83
N TRP A 22 -10.72 5.57 -6.50
CA TRP A 22 -10.25 6.33 -5.35
C TRP A 22 -10.67 7.81 -5.42
N ILE A 23 -10.56 8.45 -6.59
CA ILE A 23 -10.99 9.85 -6.79
C ILE A 23 -12.50 9.99 -6.59
N ALA A 24 -13.29 9.01 -7.04
CA ALA A 24 -14.73 9.03 -6.89
C ALA A 24 -15.17 8.85 -5.43
N THR A 25 -14.46 8.03 -4.65
CA THR A 25 -14.77 7.75 -3.24
C THR A 25 -14.18 8.78 -2.27
N ASN A 26 -13.12 9.51 -2.66
CA ASN A 26 -12.41 10.47 -1.82
C ASN A 26 -12.43 11.90 -2.37
N PRO A 27 -13.59 12.51 -2.66
CA PRO A 27 -13.69 13.82 -3.31
C PRO A 27 -13.01 14.95 -2.52
N VAL A 28 -12.94 14.83 -1.19
CA VAL A 28 -12.31 15.82 -0.30
C VAL A 28 -10.83 16.04 -0.61
N TYR A 29 -10.13 15.01 -1.11
CA TYR A 29 -8.70 15.09 -1.41
C TYR A 29 -8.40 15.42 -2.87
N GLN A 30 -9.41 15.48 -3.74
CA GLN A 30 -9.21 15.65 -5.19
C GLN A 30 -8.43 16.93 -5.53
N HIS A 31 -8.71 18.03 -4.84
CA HIS A 31 -7.99 19.29 -5.05
C HIS A 31 -6.52 19.16 -4.61
N CYS A 32 -6.28 18.52 -3.46
CA CYS A 32 -4.93 18.28 -2.94
C CYS A 32 -4.12 17.42 -3.92
N LEU A 33 -4.69 16.31 -4.37
CA LEU A 33 -4.05 15.41 -5.34
C LEU A 33 -3.68 16.15 -6.63
N LYS A 34 -4.59 16.94 -7.20
CA LYS A 34 -4.33 17.75 -8.41
C LYS A 34 -3.23 18.79 -8.18
N ALA A 35 -3.19 19.42 -7.01
CA ALA A 35 -2.16 20.41 -6.68
C ALA A 35 -0.77 19.74 -6.60
N ILE A 36 -0.66 18.62 -5.89
CA ILE A 36 0.59 17.86 -5.80
C ILE A 36 1.05 17.40 -7.19
N GLN A 37 0.17 16.80 -7.99
CA GLN A 37 0.53 16.31 -9.33
C GLN A 37 0.98 17.44 -10.27
N LYS A 38 0.48 18.67 -10.06
CA LYS A 38 0.90 19.85 -10.83
C LYS A 38 2.27 20.36 -10.39
N SER A 39 2.51 20.47 -9.08
CA SER A 39 3.78 20.97 -8.54
C SER A 39 4.90 19.92 -8.62
N PHE A 40 4.55 18.63 -8.52
CA PHE A 40 5.45 17.49 -8.51
C PHE A 40 4.92 16.40 -9.47
N PRO A 41 5.24 16.47 -10.77
CA PRO A 41 4.79 15.46 -11.73
C PRO A 41 5.20 14.02 -11.38
N VAL A 42 6.33 13.87 -10.67
CA VAL A 42 6.84 12.59 -10.14
C VAL A 42 5.89 11.95 -9.10
N ALA A 43 5.03 12.72 -8.43
CA ALA A 43 4.08 12.18 -7.45
C ALA A 43 3.16 11.10 -8.06
N ASN A 44 2.81 11.22 -9.34
CA ASN A 44 2.01 10.18 -10.00
C ASN A 44 2.78 8.87 -10.16
N GLN A 45 4.10 8.94 -10.36
CA GLN A 45 4.97 7.76 -10.40
C GLN A 45 5.09 7.14 -9.02
N ASP A 46 5.22 7.93 -7.96
CA ASP A 46 5.29 7.44 -6.58
C ASP A 46 4.00 6.72 -6.17
N ILE A 47 2.83 7.31 -6.48
CA ILE A 47 1.53 6.68 -6.21
C ILE A 47 1.38 5.38 -7.01
N LYS A 48 1.83 5.37 -8.28
CA LYS A 48 1.85 4.14 -9.08
C LYS A 48 2.80 3.09 -8.49
N GLN A 49 3.94 3.50 -7.95
CA GLN A 49 4.89 2.58 -7.31
C GLN A 49 4.29 1.96 -6.05
N LEU A 50 3.59 2.75 -5.22
CA LEU A 50 2.81 2.23 -4.11
C LEU A 50 1.73 1.24 -4.60
N TYR A 51 1.04 1.56 -5.69
CA TYR A 51 0.05 0.65 -6.26
C TYR A 51 0.67 -0.68 -6.71
N LEU A 52 1.85 -0.67 -7.35
CA LEU A 52 2.52 -1.92 -7.71
C LEU A 52 2.95 -2.69 -6.46
N LEU A 53 3.42 -1.98 -5.44
CA LEU A 53 3.84 -2.56 -4.18
C LEU A 53 2.71 -3.31 -3.46
N LEU A 54 1.47 -2.80 -3.51
CA LEU A 54 0.35 -3.30 -2.73
C LEU A 54 -0.78 -3.96 -3.53
N THR A 55 -0.97 -3.49 -4.76
CA THR A 55 -2.17 -3.66 -5.60
C THR A 55 -3.47 -3.28 -4.88
N ASP A 56 -4.61 -3.59 -5.51
CA ASP A 56 -5.95 -3.54 -4.91
C ASP A 56 -6.30 -4.83 -4.15
N ALA A 57 -5.33 -5.71 -3.90
CA ALA A 57 -5.57 -7.00 -3.24
C ALA A 57 -5.42 -6.95 -1.72
N ILE A 58 -4.61 -6.03 -1.20
CA ILE A 58 -4.25 -6.01 0.22
C ILE A 58 -5.20 -5.10 0.98
N TYR A 59 -5.92 -5.69 1.93
CA TYR A 59 -6.85 -4.99 2.81
C TYR A 59 -6.30 -4.92 4.22
N ILE A 60 -6.57 -3.79 4.87
CA ILE A 60 -6.31 -3.54 6.28
C ILE A 60 -7.65 -3.32 7.01
N ASN A 61 -7.96 -4.24 7.92
CA ASN A 61 -9.30 -4.45 8.46
C ASN A 61 -10.29 -4.64 7.30
N ASP A 62 -11.12 -3.64 7.00
CA ASP A 62 -12.13 -3.70 5.93
C ASP A 62 -11.88 -2.73 4.76
N GLY A 63 -10.71 -2.07 4.73
CA GLY A 63 -10.37 -1.06 3.72
C GLY A 63 -9.16 -1.44 2.88
N LEU A 64 -9.11 -0.97 1.63
CA LEU A 64 -7.94 -1.09 0.78
C LEU A 64 -6.73 -0.41 1.44
N LEU A 65 -5.61 -1.13 1.57
CA LEU A 65 -4.40 -0.57 2.16
C LEU A 65 -3.83 0.56 1.28
N PHE A 66 -3.93 0.42 -0.04
CA PHE A 66 -3.59 1.48 -0.99
C PHE A 66 -4.34 2.78 -0.68
N ASP A 67 -5.66 2.71 -0.51
CA ASP A 67 -6.51 3.86 -0.22
C ASP A 67 -6.11 4.52 1.11
N TYR A 68 -5.86 3.71 2.13
CA TYR A 68 -5.42 4.18 3.45
C TYR A 68 -4.12 4.96 3.35
N CYS A 69 -3.10 4.39 2.69
CA CYS A 69 -1.79 5.02 2.53
C CYS A 69 -1.89 6.34 1.76
N LEU A 70 -2.63 6.37 0.64
CA LEU A 70 -2.80 7.58 -0.16
C LEU A 70 -3.54 8.69 0.61
N CYS A 71 -4.60 8.34 1.35
CA CYS A 71 -5.30 9.29 2.21
C CYS A 71 -4.38 9.89 3.28
N LYS A 72 -3.56 9.07 3.94
CA LYS A 72 -2.61 9.53 4.95
C LYS A 72 -1.52 10.42 4.36
N ALA A 73 -0.98 10.05 3.21
CA ALA A 73 0.03 10.85 2.51
C ALA A 73 -0.52 12.23 2.13
N LEU A 74 -1.74 12.29 1.58
CA LEU A 74 -2.38 13.56 1.20
C LEU A 74 -2.72 14.42 2.42
N HIS A 75 -3.14 13.81 3.53
CA HIS A 75 -3.33 14.53 4.78
C HIS A 75 -2.01 15.12 5.29
N GLN A 76 -0.91 14.36 5.22
CA GLN A 76 0.42 14.83 5.62
C GLN A 76 0.90 16.01 4.76
N TYR A 77 0.68 15.94 3.44
CA TYR A 77 0.97 17.06 2.54
C TYR A 77 0.22 18.33 2.94
N GLN A 78 -1.09 18.21 3.18
CA GLN A 78 -1.92 19.36 3.61
C GLN A 78 -1.46 19.94 4.94
N ALA A 79 -1.04 19.08 5.88
CA ALA A 79 -0.53 19.53 7.17
C ALA A 79 0.77 20.33 7.02
N LEU A 80 1.67 19.92 6.11
CA LEU A 80 3.01 20.51 5.98
C LEU A 80 3.12 21.60 4.91
N ILE A 81 2.09 21.85 4.09
CA ILE A 81 2.19 22.79 2.97
C ILE A 81 2.61 24.21 3.38
N HIS A 82 2.26 24.62 4.60
CA HIS A 82 2.62 25.92 5.16
C HIS A 82 4.11 26.03 5.51
N GLU A 83 4.82 24.91 5.66
CA GLU A 83 6.26 24.83 5.90
C GLU A 83 7.08 24.84 4.60
N GLY A 84 6.40 24.74 3.44
CA GLY A 84 6.99 24.81 2.10
C GLY A 84 6.65 23.60 1.24
N GLU A 85 6.50 23.79 -0.07
CA GLU A 85 6.04 22.74 -0.99
C GLU A 85 6.96 21.51 -1.01
N LEU A 86 8.28 21.71 -0.94
CA LEU A 86 9.26 20.61 -0.92
C LEU A 86 9.17 19.81 0.38
N VAL A 87 9.04 20.48 1.54
CA VAL A 87 8.88 19.81 2.85
C VAL A 87 7.59 19.00 2.86
N ALA A 88 6.50 19.59 2.36
CA ALA A 88 5.22 18.91 2.26
C ALA A 88 5.26 17.69 1.35
N TYR A 89 5.93 17.78 0.20
CA TYR A 89 6.10 16.65 -0.71
C TYR A 89 7.02 15.55 -0.15
N THR A 90 8.08 15.90 0.57
CA THR A 90 8.89 14.92 1.30
C THR A 90 8.03 14.18 2.33
N GLY A 91 7.26 14.90 3.15
CA GLY A 91 6.36 14.30 4.12
C GLY A 91 5.25 13.46 3.48
N PHE A 92 4.73 13.87 2.32
CA PHE A 92 3.82 13.05 1.51
C PHE A 92 4.44 11.70 1.17
N ASN A 93 5.66 11.69 0.61
CA ASN A 93 6.32 10.46 0.19
C ASN A 93 6.67 9.55 1.37
N GLU A 94 7.20 10.12 2.46
CA GLU A 94 7.49 9.37 3.69
C GLU A 94 6.22 8.72 4.25
N ALA A 95 5.10 9.45 4.29
CA ALA A 95 3.83 8.90 4.74
C ALA A 95 3.26 7.84 3.78
N LEU A 96 3.43 8.02 2.47
CA LEU A 96 2.92 7.12 1.44
C LEU A 96 3.46 5.70 1.59
N PHE A 97 4.78 5.56 1.73
CA PHE A 97 5.43 4.25 1.89
C PHE A 97 5.52 3.80 3.35
N GLY A 98 5.79 4.72 4.28
CA GLY A 98 5.94 4.38 5.69
C GLY A 98 4.67 3.79 6.32
N HIS A 99 3.48 4.21 5.87
CA HIS A 99 2.24 3.58 6.32
C HIS A 99 2.03 2.17 5.75
N ALA A 100 2.48 1.91 4.52
CA ALA A 100 2.43 0.58 3.93
C ALA A 100 3.38 -0.38 4.68
N GLU A 101 4.62 0.08 4.91
CA GLU A 101 5.63 -0.65 5.68
C GLU A 101 5.14 -0.94 7.10
N ALA A 102 4.62 0.06 7.82
CA ALA A 102 4.13 -0.13 9.18
C ALA A 102 2.91 -1.06 9.25
N ALA A 103 2.03 -1.05 8.24
CA ALA A 103 0.85 -1.91 8.20
C ALA A 103 1.23 -3.37 7.92
N LEU A 104 2.19 -3.58 7.02
CA LEU A 104 2.66 -4.90 6.62
C LEU A 104 3.88 -5.37 7.41
N ASP A 105 4.28 -4.60 8.43
CA ASP A 105 5.29 -5.01 9.39
C ASP A 105 4.89 -6.37 9.99
N SER A 106 5.83 -7.30 9.89
CA SER A 106 5.65 -8.68 10.34
C SER A 106 4.61 -9.50 9.55
N CYS A 107 4.09 -9.02 8.43
CA CYS A 107 3.15 -9.77 7.58
C CYS A 107 3.89 -10.48 6.45
N VAL A 108 3.56 -11.75 6.24
CA VAL A 108 4.07 -12.56 5.15
C VAL A 108 2.89 -13.20 4.41
N ILE A 109 2.85 -12.99 3.10
CA ILE A 109 1.90 -13.66 2.20
C ILE A 109 2.59 -14.88 1.62
N ASN A 110 1.99 -16.06 1.78
CA ASN A 110 2.59 -17.33 1.38
C ASN A 110 1.81 -17.92 0.21
N ASP A 111 2.56 -18.39 -0.78
CA ASP A 111 2.06 -19.29 -1.81
C ASP A 111 2.17 -20.73 -1.25
N PRO A 112 1.06 -21.46 -1.05
CA PRO A 112 1.09 -22.83 -0.54
C PRO A 112 1.87 -23.80 -1.44
N LYS A 113 2.07 -23.44 -2.72
CA LYS A 113 2.87 -24.20 -3.70
C LYS A 113 4.33 -23.72 -3.76
N GLY A 114 4.71 -22.74 -2.96
CA GLY A 114 6.09 -22.37 -2.69
C GLY A 114 6.44 -20.92 -3.03
N GLY A 115 7.08 -20.28 -2.06
CA GLY A 115 7.51 -18.89 -2.09
C GLY A 115 6.67 -18.03 -1.15
N SER A 116 7.24 -16.90 -0.75
CA SER A 116 6.57 -15.95 0.13
C SER A 116 6.88 -14.53 -0.32
N TRP A 117 6.02 -13.60 0.06
CA TRP A 117 6.20 -12.18 -0.11
C TRP A 117 6.02 -11.46 1.22
N SER A 118 6.86 -10.47 1.45
CA SER A 118 6.73 -9.48 2.54
C SER A 118 7.15 -8.13 2.01
N ILE A 119 6.75 -7.06 2.71
CA ILE A 119 7.17 -5.70 2.36
C ILE A 119 8.71 -5.56 2.34
N ASP A 120 9.39 -6.30 3.21
CA ASP A 120 10.86 -6.32 3.31
C ASP A 120 11.58 -7.12 2.21
N SER A 121 10.84 -7.79 1.33
CA SER A 121 11.43 -8.63 0.27
C SER A 121 12.15 -7.85 -0.82
N GLY A 122 12.01 -6.51 -0.84
CA GLY A 122 12.57 -5.63 -1.86
C GLY A 122 11.90 -5.77 -3.24
N LYS A 123 10.74 -6.43 -3.29
CA LYS A 123 9.97 -6.70 -4.51
C LYS A 123 8.53 -6.23 -4.34
N ASN A 124 7.95 -5.69 -5.41
CA ASN A 124 6.54 -5.31 -5.41
C ASN A 124 5.64 -6.54 -5.33
N PHE A 125 4.49 -6.44 -4.67
CA PHE A 125 3.54 -7.56 -4.60
C PHE A 125 3.06 -7.95 -5.99
N ARG A 126 2.81 -6.97 -6.87
CA ARG A 126 2.44 -7.23 -8.26
C ARG A 126 3.47 -8.09 -8.99
N ASP A 127 4.75 -7.71 -8.90
CA ASP A 127 5.84 -8.43 -9.56
C ASP A 127 5.95 -9.85 -9.02
N TRP A 128 5.76 -10.04 -7.71
CA TRP A 128 5.73 -11.37 -7.10
C TRP A 128 4.56 -12.22 -7.60
N LEU A 129 3.37 -11.66 -7.82
CA LEU A 129 2.26 -12.39 -8.44
C LEU A 129 2.59 -12.78 -9.89
N ASP A 130 3.15 -11.86 -10.67
CA ASP A 130 3.49 -12.06 -12.09
C ASP A 130 4.57 -13.13 -12.32
N GLU A 131 5.49 -13.34 -11.35
CA GLU A 131 6.53 -14.37 -11.42
C GLU A 131 5.99 -15.81 -11.56
N LYS A 132 4.82 -16.08 -11.00
CA LYS A 132 4.13 -17.37 -11.12
C LYS A 132 2.66 -17.12 -11.39
N PRO A 133 2.17 -17.28 -12.64
CA PRO A 133 0.77 -17.01 -12.99
C PRO A 133 -0.27 -17.73 -12.10
N CYS A 134 0.07 -18.87 -11.50
CA CYS A 134 -0.81 -19.56 -10.56
C CYS A 134 -1.12 -18.74 -9.30
N ARG A 135 -0.30 -17.75 -8.93
CA ARG A 135 -0.54 -16.90 -7.74
C ARG A 135 -1.75 -16.00 -7.91
N PHE A 136 -2.07 -15.54 -9.12
CA PHE A 136 -3.32 -14.83 -9.36
C PHE A 136 -4.53 -15.74 -9.14
N MET A 137 -4.48 -16.97 -9.64
CA MET A 137 -5.56 -17.94 -9.38
C MET A 137 -5.72 -18.25 -7.88
N LEU A 138 -4.59 -18.44 -7.17
CA LEU A 138 -4.61 -18.66 -5.72
C LEU A 138 -5.18 -17.45 -4.97
N LEU A 139 -4.85 -16.23 -5.41
CA LEU A 139 -5.41 -15.00 -4.84
C LEU A 139 -6.92 -14.91 -5.07
N GLU A 140 -7.39 -15.22 -6.28
CA GLU A 140 -8.82 -15.25 -6.63
C GLU A 140 -9.61 -16.32 -5.84
N GLN A 141 -8.97 -17.45 -5.55
CA GLN A 141 -9.54 -18.57 -4.80
C GLN A 141 -9.37 -18.44 -3.28
N TRP A 142 -8.74 -17.35 -2.81
CA TRP A 142 -8.45 -17.06 -1.40
C TRP A 142 -7.55 -18.12 -0.76
N GLU A 143 -6.66 -18.70 -1.55
CA GLU A 143 -5.72 -19.75 -1.16
C GLU A 143 -4.30 -19.22 -0.86
N LEU A 144 -4.04 -17.92 -1.05
CA LEU A 144 -2.83 -17.29 -0.53
C LEU A 144 -2.98 -17.04 0.97
N GLU A 145 -1.98 -17.45 1.75
CA GLU A 145 -2.05 -17.45 3.21
C GLU A 145 -1.32 -16.24 3.82
N VAL A 146 -2.02 -15.44 4.60
CA VAL A 146 -1.40 -14.36 5.40
C VAL A 146 -0.95 -14.91 6.75
N SER A 147 0.35 -14.78 7.03
CA SER A 147 0.96 -15.14 8.30
C SER A 147 1.51 -13.91 9.01
N VAL A 148 1.27 -13.81 10.32
CA VAL A 148 1.84 -12.75 11.16
C VAL A 148 3.01 -13.30 11.96
N ILE A 149 4.22 -12.84 11.65
CA ILE A 149 5.44 -13.18 12.39
C ILE A 149 5.43 -12.40 13.72
N ARG A 150 5.21 -13.10 14.83
CA ARG A 150 5.42 -12.46 16.14
C ARG A 150 6.92 -12.33 16.36
N HIS A 151 7.46 -11.12 16.26
CA HIS A 151 8.79 -10.85 16.82
C HIS A 151 8.76 -11.20 18.31
N LYS A 152 9.44 -12.28 18.71
CA LYS A 152 9.70 -12.55 20.12
C LYS A 152 10.46 -11.34 20.66
N LYS A 153 9.88 -10.62 21.63
CA LYS A 153 10.65 -9.69 22.46
C LYS A 153 11.84 -10.47 23.02
N VAL A 154 13.04 -10.19 22.53
CA VAL A 154 14.26 -10.60 23.22
C VAL A 154 14.23 -9.85 24.54
N THR A 155 13.83 -10.56 25.59
CA THR A 155 13.96 -10.06 26.95
C THR A 155 15.42 -10.25 27.29
N LEU A 156 16.22 -9.19 27.14
CA LEU A 156 17.56 -9.17 27.71
C LEU A 156 17.37 -9.26 29.23
N GLN A 157 17.80 -10.40 29.81
CA GLN A 157 17.95 -10.58 31.25
C GLN A 157 19.20 -9.86 31.74
#